data_AF-A0A1B5Z995-F1
#
_entry.id   AF-A0A1B5Z995-F1
#
_cell.length_a   1.000
_cell.length_b   1.000
_cell.length_c   1.000
_cell.angle_alpha   90.00
_cell.angle_beta   90.00
_cell.angle_gamma   90.00
#
_symmetry.space_group_name_H-M   'P 1'
#
loop_
_entity.id
_entity.type
_entity.pdbx_description
1 polymer ?
#
loop_
_entity_poly.entity_id
_entity_poly.type
_entity_poly.pdbx_seq_one_letter_code
_entity_poly.pdbx_strand_id
1 'polypeptide(L)'
;ISDAEKAILDDMGPEALKNELTDAMVSAFKLMEISSYLNGRECRYLAERDAAREEVALVKQKLEQAKVNHAAYKEKYTLQAGLVTKLAEKETEAARLAGEKTELEGRVKDLMTERDTLAGKVKDLESRPCSSGTAPEADELVIDPNGEYKGFTRAAPVSRIFELEGKELDVAKSSFDNAVAQLLVLNPGVDLVVEG
;
A
#
# COMPACT_ATOMS: atom_id res chain seq x y z
N ILE A 1 -81.84 -46.72 24.87
CA ILE A 1 -82.35 -48.10 24.91
C ILE A 1 -83.60 -48.11 24.06
N SER A 2 -83.59 -48.90 22.99
CA SER A 2 -84.73 -49.13 22.11
C SER A 2 -85.78 -50.01 22.77
N ASP A 3 -87.02 -49.97 22.29
CA ASP A 3 -88.12 -50.80 22.82
C ASP A 3 -87.81 -52.30 22.72
N ALA A 4 -87.04 -52.71 21.71
CA ALA A 4 -86.59 -54.09 21.54
C ALA A 4 -85.56 -54.51 22.60
N GLU A 5 -84.57 -53.66 22.90
CA GLU A 5 -83.59 -53.91 23.96
C GLU A 5 -84.26 -53.97 25.33
N LYS A 6 -85.29 -53.13 25.55
CA LYS A 6 -86.05 -53.11 26.79
C LYS A 6 -86.88 -54.38 26.99
N ALA A 7 -87.56 -54.86 25.94
CA ALA A 7 -88.30 -56.11 26.00
C ALA A 7 -87.40 -57.33 26.29
N ILE A 8 -86.16 -57.34 25.77
CA ILE A 8 -85.18 -58.40 26.04
C ILE A 8 -84.68 -58.33 27.49
N LEU A 9 -84.38 -57.13 28.00
CA LEU A 9 -83.98 -56.93 29.39
C LEU A 9 -85.07 -57.32 30.39
N ASP A 10 -86.34 -57.04 30.08
CA ASP A 10 -87.48 -57.38 30.93
C ASP A 10 -87.79 -58.90 30.94
N ASP A 11 -87.43 -59.65 29.88
CA ASP A 11 -87.55 -61.11 29.79
C ASP A 11 -86.39 -61.87 30.48
N MET A 12 -85.27 -61.19 30.73
CA MET A 12 -84.12 -61.76 31.42
C MET A 12 -84.36 -61.92 32.93
N GLY A 13 -84.07 -63.11 33.46
CA GLY A 13 -84.05 -63.35 34.90
C GLY A 13 -82.97 -62.51 35.63
N PRO A 14 -83.15 -62.22 36.94
CA PRO A 14 -82.26 -61.33 37.68
C PRO A 14 -80.78 -61.74 37.68
N GLU A 15 -80.49 -63.04 37.73
CA GLU A 15 -79.12 -63.58 37.63
C GLU A 15 -78.49 -63.36 36.25
N ALA A 16 -79.25 -63.53 35.16
CA ALA A 16 -78.75 -63.29 33.81
C ALA A 16 -78.45 -61.80 33.59
N LEU A 17 -79.33 -60.93 34.08
CA LEU A 17 -79.14 -59.48 34.04
C LEU A 17 -77.92 -59.03 34.84
N LYS A 18 -77.67 -59.65 36.01
CA LYS A 18 -76.49 -59.41 36.81
C LYS A 18 -75.19 -59.84 36.11
N ASN A 19 -75.20 -60.97 35.41
CA ASN A 19 -74.03 -61.48 34.70
C ASN A 19 -73.68 -60.60 33.49
N GLU A 20 -74.65 -60.25 32.65
CA GLU A 20 -74.45 -59.33 31.52
C GLU A 20 -73.97 -57.95 31.99
N LEU A 21 -74.54 -57.43 33.08
CA LEU A 21 -74.07 -56.17 33.68
C LEU A 21 -72.61 -56.29 34.14
N THR A 22 -72.23 -57.43 34.72
CA THR A 22 -70.86 -57.68 35.18
C THR A 22 -69.89 -57.74 33.98
N ASP A 23 -70.25 -58.44 32.92
CA ASP A 23 -69.43 -58.57 31.70
C ASP A 23 -69.29 -57.23 30.97
N ALA A 24 -70.37 -56.44 30.91
CA ALA A 24 -70.35 -55.09 30.36
C ALA A 24 -69.47 -54.15 31.21
N MET A 25 -69.56 -54.21 32.54
CA MET A 25 -68.69 -53.43 33.43
C MET A 25 -67.21 -53.80 33.24
N VAL A 26 -66.88 -55.09 33.20
CA VAL A 26 -65.50 -55.55 32.95
C VAL A 26 -64.98 -55.04 31.61
N SER A 27 -65.80 -55.07 30.57
CA SER A 27 -65.43 -54.56 29.24
C SER A 27 -65.22 -53.04 29.25
N ALA A 28 -66.08 -52.29 29.95
CA ALA A 28 -65.92 -50.84 30.12
C ALA A 28 -64.64 -50.48 30.89
N PHE A 29 -64.30 -51.20 31.95
CA PHE A 29 -63.06 -51.01 32.70
C PHE A 29 -61.82 -51.26 31.83
N LYS A 30 -61.80 -52.35 31.05
CA LYS A 30 -60.69 -52.62 30.11
C LYS A 30 -60.51 -51.51 29.08
N LEU A 31 -61.61 -51.00 28.51
CA LEU A 31 -61.54 -49.87 27.58
C LEU A 31 -61.01 -48.60 28.26
N MET A 32 -61.43 -48.34 29.50
CA MET A 32 -60.93 -47.20 30.28
C MET A 32 -59.43 -47.32 30.60
N GLU A 33 -58.95 -48.52 30.94
CA GLU A 33 -57.53 -48.81 31.16
C GLU A 33 -56.71 -48.57 29.89
N ILE A 34 -57.15 -49.10 28.74
CA ILE A 34 -56.49 -48.90 27.45
C ILE A 34 -56.48 -47.41 27.08
N SER A 35 -57.60 -46.71 27.22
CA SER A 35 -57.69 -45.27 26.93
C SER A 35 -56.75 -44.47 27.82
N SER A 36 -56.66 -44.79 29.10
CA SER A 36 -55.76 -44.10 30.05
C SER A 36 -54.29 -44.36 29.71
N TYR A 37 -53.94 -45.60 29.36
CA TYR A 37 -52.59 -45.97 28.92
C TYR A 37 -52.17 -45.23 27.64
N LEU A 38 -53.06 -45.19 26.63
CA LEU A 38 -52.80 -44.49 25.37
C LEU A 38 -52.65 -42.98 25.58
N ASN A 39 -53.53 -42.38 26.38
CA ASN A 39 -53.48 -40.96 26.70
C ASN A 39 -52.17 -40.58 27.42
N GLY A 40 -51.72 -41.39 28.39
CA GLY A 40 -50.44 -41.17 29.06
C GLY A 40 -49.24 -41.26 28.10
N ARG A 41 -49.29 -42.17 27.13
CA ARG A 41 -48.26 -42.30 26.09
C ARG A 41 -48.26 -41.11 25.13
N GLU A 42 -49.43 -40.64 24.71
CA GLU A 42 -49.58 -39.47 23.84
C GLU A 42 -49.04 -38.21 24.49
N CYS A 43 -49.39 -37.96 25.76
CA CYS A 43 -48.85 -36.84 26.54
C CYS A 43 -47.32 -36.85 26.58
N ARG A 44 -46.70 -38.02 26.74
CA ARG A 44 -45.23 -38.15 26.73
C ARG A 44 -44.64 -37.76 25.38
N TYR A 45 -45.21 -38.24 24.27
CA TYR A 45 -44.72 -37.90 22.94
C TYR A 45 -44.87 -36.41 22.61
N LEU A 46 -45.96 -35.78 23.06
CA LEU A 46 -46.16 -34.34 22.90
C LEU A 46 -45.08 -33.56 23.67
N ALA A 47 -44.79 -33.95 24.93
CA ALA A 47 -43.75 -33.33 25.72
C ALA A 47 -42.35 -33.51 25.11
N GLU A 48 -42.01 -34.72 24.65
CA GLU A 48 -40.74 -35.00 23.96
C GLU A 48 -40.61 -34.20 22.65
N ARG A 49 -41.69 -34.08 21.88
CA ARG A 49 -41.73 -33.28 20.65
C ARG A 49 -41.50 -31.81 20.95
N ASP A 50 -42.14 -31.27 21.98
CA ASP A 50 -42.04 -29.85 22.31
C ASP A 50 -40.65 -29.53 22.87
N ALA A 51 -40.08 -30.40 23.72
CA ALA A 51 -38.67 -30.31 24.14
C ALA A 51 -37.69 -30.37 22.95
N ALA A 52 -37.91 -31.29 22.00
CA ALA A 52 -37.09 -31.38 20.80
C ALA A 52 -37.19 -30.11 19.92
N ARG A 53 -38.36 -29.48 19.85
CA ARG A 53 -38.55 -28.21 19.13
C ARG A 53 -37.80 -27.06 19.79
N GLU A 54 -37.79 -26.99 21.12
CA GLU A 54 -37.03 -26.01 21.88
C GLU A 54 -35.52 -26.18 21.65
N GLU A 55 -35.01 -27.41 21.72
CA GLU A 55 -33.60 -27.71 21.43
C GLU A 55 -33.20 -27.34 20.00
N VAL A 56 -34.05 -27.65 19.01
CA VAL A 56 -33.82 -27.24 17.62
C VAL A 56 -33.76 -25.72 17.49
N ALA A 57 -34.62 -24.98 18.19
CA ALA A 57 -34.62 -23.52 18.18
C ALA A 57 -33.31 -22.97 18.79
N LEU A 58 -32.86 -23.51 19.93
CA LEU A 58 -31.61 -23.12 20.59
C LEU A 58 -30.38 -23.43 19.72
N VAL A 59 -30.31 -24.62 19.12
CA VAL A 59 -29.20 -25.00 18.24
C VAL A 59 -29.17 -24.11 17.00
N LYS A 60 -30.33 -23.80 16.42
CA LYS A 60 -30.41 -22.89 15.27
C LYS A 60 -29.91 -21.48 15.63
N GLN A 61 -30.29 -20.95 16.80
CA GLN A 61 -29.78 -19.67 17.28
C GLN A 61 -28.26 -19.70 17.46
N LYS A 62 -27.71 -20.73 18.11
CA LYS A 62 -26.26 -20.90 18.28
C LYS A 62 -25.52 -21.00 16.95
N LEU A 63 -26.11 -21.70 15.97
CA LEU A 63 -25.56 -21.83 14.63
C LEU A 63 -25.49 -20.45 13.93
N GLU A 64 -26.55 -19.66 13.97
CA GLU A 64 -26.54 -18.32 13.38
C GLU A 64 -25.52 -17.40 14.08
N GLN A 65 -25.43 -17.45 15.42
CA GLN A 65 -24.39 -16.70 16.15
C GLN A 65 -22.98 -17.15 15.75
N ALA A 66 -22.75 -18.46 15.61
CA ALA A 66 -21.46 -19.00 15.18
C ALA A 66 -21.08 -18.57 13.76
N LYS A 67 -22.06 -18.49 12.83
CA LYS A 67 -21.84 -17.97 11.47
C LYS A 67 -21.42 -16.51 11.49
N VAL A 68 -22.12 -15.67 12.25
CA VAL A 68 -21.78 -14.23 12.39
C VAL A 68 -20.38 -14.08 12.98
N ASN A 69 -20.06 -14.82 14.05
CA ASN A 69 -18.73 -14.79 14.66
C ASN A 69 -17.65 -15.25 13.67
N HIS A 70 -17.89 -16.34 12.94
CA HIS A 70 -16.94 -16.83 11.94
C HIS A 70 -16.68 -15.80 10.83
N ALA A 71 -17.72 -15.13 10.34
CA ALA A 71 -17.58 -14.06 9.36
C ALA A 71 -16.73 -12.90 9.89
N ALA A 72 -16.99 -12.44 11.12
CA ALA A 72 -16.20 -11.39 11.77
C ALA A 72 -14.73 -11.79 11.98
N TYR A 73 -14.47 -13.04 12.40
CA TYR A 73 -13.10 -13.56 12.53
C TYR A 73 -12.38 -13.62 11.18
N LYS A 74 -13.07 -14.07 10.13
CA LYS A 74 -12.50 -14.14 8.78
C LYS A 74 -12.11 -12.75 8.28
N GLU A 75 -12.97 -11.75 8.46
CA GLU A 75 -12.68 -10.37 8.08
C GLU A 75 -11.46 -9.82 8.84
N LYS A 76 -11.42 -10.00 10.17
CA LYS A 76 -10.26 -9.59 10.99
C LYS A 76 -8.96 -10.27 10.52
N TYR A 77 -9.02 -11.55 10.20
CA TYR A 77 -7.87 -12.29 9.72
C TYR A 77 -7.39 -11.77 8.35
N THR A 78 -8.31 -11.49 7.42
CA THR A 78 -7.95 -10.89 6.13
C THR A 78 -7.31 -9.52 6.27
N LEU A 79 -7.82 -8.68 7.20
CA LEU A 79 -7.23 -7.39 7.50
C LEU A 79 -5.82 -7.55 8.10
N GLN A 80 -5.66 -8.48 9.04
CA GLN A 80 -4.37 -8.76 9.66
C GLN A 80 -3.34 -9.23 8.63
N ALA A 81 -3.71 -10.13 7.72
CA ALA A 81 -2.85 -10.58 6.64
C ALA A 81 -2.40 -9.40 5.76
N GLY A 82 -3.34 -8.52 5.37
CA GLY A 82 -3.02 -7.32 4.59
C GLY A 82 -2.12 -6.34 5.33
N LEU A 83 -2.27 -6.18 6.64
CA LEU A 83 -1.38 -5.35 7.46
C LEU A 83 0.03 -5.93 7.56
N VAL A 84 0.16 -7.24 7.74
CA VAL A 84 1.48 -7.90 7.79
C VAL A 84 2.22 -7.76 6.47
N THR A 85 1.54 -7.93 5.33
CA THR A 85 2.16 -7.71 4.00
C THR A 85 2.63 -6.26 3.84
N LYS A 86 1.80 -5.28 4.17
CA LYS A 86 2.18 -3.85 4.11
C LYS A 86 3.34 -3.51 5.03
N LEU A 87 3.38 -4.12 6.22
CA LEU A 87 4.47 -3.91 7.17
C LEU A 87 5.79 -4.45 6.60
N ALA A 88 5.79 -5.65 6.03
CA ALA A 88 6.95 -6.23 5.38
C ALA A 88 7.46 -5.36 4.21
N GLU A 89 6.56 -4.87 3.36
CA GLU A 89 6.91 -3.93 2.28
C GLU A 89 7.57 -2.66 2.84
N LYS A 90 7.01 -2.08 3.91
CA LYS A 90 7.59 -0.89 4.54
C LYS A 90 8.92 -1.14 5.21
N GLU A 91 9.14 -2.30 5.80
CA GLU A 91 10.44 -2.70 6.36
C GLU A 91 11.49 -2.82 5.26
N THR A 92 11.16 -3.43 4.12
CA THR A 92 12.10 -3.52 2.97
C THR A 92 12.45 -2.14 2.41
N GLU A 93 11.47 -1.25 2.30
CA GLU A 93 11.67 0.11 1.83
C GLU A 93 12.50 0.95 2.81
N ALA A 94 12.27 0.79 4.12
CA ALA A 94 13.06 1.45 5.14
C ALA A 94 14.53 0.99 5.12
N ALA A 95 14.78 -0.31 4.89
CA ALA A 95 16.14 -0.84 4.74
C ALA A 95 16.85 -0.27 3.50
N ARG A 96 16.13 -0.17 2.36
CA ARG A 96 16.65 0.45 1.13
C ARG A 96 17.03 1.92 1.37
N LEU A 97 16.12 2.70 1.93
CA LEU A 97 16.35 4.13 2.24
C LEU A 97 17.49 4.34 3.24
N ALA A 98 17.63 3.44 4.23
CA ALA A 98 18.76 3.48 5.16
C ALA A 98 20.09 3.26 4.43
N GLY A 99 20.15 2.32 3.49
CA GLY A 99 21.34 2.10 2.64
C GLY A 99 21.68 3.34 1.80
N GLU A 100 20.71 3.90 1.08
CA GLU A 100 20.91 5.10 0.26
C GLU A 100 21.37 6.30 1.09
N LYS A 101 20.80 6.47 2.29
CA LYS A 101 21.24 7.52 3.23
C LYS A 101 22.72 7.37 3.57
N THR A 102 23.18 6.16 3.91
CA THR A 102 24.60 5.93 4.24
C THR A 102 25.53 6.20 3.06
N GLU A 103 25.12 5.85 1.84
CA GLU A 103 25.88 6.15 0.63
C GLU A 103 25.98 7.67 0.38
N LEU A 104 24.86 8.37 0.48
CA LEU A 104 24.81 9.83 0.30
C LEU A 104 25.62 10.56 1.38
N GLU A 105 25.55 10.12 2.64
CA GLU A 105 26.38 10.67 3.72
C GLU A 105 27.88 10.50 3.43
N GLY A 106 28.29 9.35 2.87
CA GLY A 106 29.64 9.12 2.38
C GLY A 106 30.05 10.11 1.29
N ARG A 107 29.23 10.23 0.24
CA ARG A 107 29.48 11.16 -0.88
C ARG A 107 29.57 12.62 -0.43
N VAL A 108 28.72 13.04 0.51
CA VAL A 108 28.76 14.39 1.08
C VAL A 108 30.08 14.64 1.82
N LYS A 109 30.56 13.64 2.58
CA LYS A 109 31.82 13.74 3.29
C LYS A 109 32.99 13.88 2.30
N ASP A 110 33.02 13.07 1.26
CA ASP A 110 34.07 13.12 0.23
C ASP A 110 34.09 14.49 -0.46
N LEU A 111 32.93 14.99 -0.90
CA LEU A 111 32.80 16.32 -1.50
C LEU A 111 33.22 17.45 -0.55
N MET A 112 32.94 17.33 0.75
CA MET A 112 33.42 18.31 1.73
C MET A 112 34.96 18.30 1.80
N THR A 113 35.60 17.13 1.80
CA THR A 113 37.07 17.05 1.81
C THR A 113 37.70 17.61 0.55
N GLU A 114 37.08 17.36 -0.61
CA GLU A 114 37.54 17.91 -1.89
C GLU A 114 37.38 19.43 -1.94
N ARG A 115 36.25 19.96 -1.48
CA ARG A 115 36.03 21.40 -1.35
C ARG A 115 37.12 22.04 -0.50
N ASP A 116 37.45 21.47 0.65
CA ASP A 116 38.47 22.03 1.56
C ASP A 116 39.87 22.00 0.93
N THR A 117 40.18 20.92 0.22
CA THR A 117 41.43 20.78 -0.54
C THR A 117 41.53 21.85 -1.64
N LEU A 118 40.46 22.02 -2.42
CA LEU A 118 40.40 23.03 -3.48
C LEU A 118 40.47 24.45 -2.93
N ALA A 119 39.76 24.73 -1.84
CA ALA A 119 39.82 26.03 -1.17
C ALA A 119 41.25 26.35 -0.69
N GLY A 120 41.98 25.36 -0.18
CA GLY A 120 43.41 25.50 0.15
C GLY A 120 44.25 25.86 -1.06
N LYS A 121 44.11 25.11 -2.16
CA LYS A 121 44.83 25.38 -3.43
C LYS A 121 44.52 26.77 -4.00
N VAL A 122 43.27 27.21 -3.96
CA VAL A 122 42.87 28.56 -4.40
C VAL A 122 43.58 29.61 -3.57
N LYS A 123 43.55 29.48 -2.23
CA LYS A 123 44.22 30.41 -1.33
C LYS A 123 45.74 30.45 -1.57
N ASP A 124 46.36 29.31 -1.81
CA ASP A 124 47.79 29.22 -2.13
C ASP A 124 48.10 29.96 -3.45
N LEU A 125 47.28 29.76 -4.50
CA LEU A 125 47.42 30.46 -5.78
C LEU A 125 47.19 31.97 -5.66
N GLU A 126 46.19 32.41 -4.90
CA GLU A 126 45.93 33.83 -4.62
C GLU A 126 47.06 34.49 -3.85
N SER A 127 47.70 33.75 -2.93
CA SER A 127 48.85 34.23 -2.16
C SER A 127 50.16 34.25 -2.97
N ARG A 128 50.21 33.53 -4.09
CA ARG A 128 51.39 33.50 -4.95
C ARG A 128 51.52 34.87 -5.62
N PRO A 129 52.65 35.58 -5.45
CA PRO A 129 52.86 36.83 -6.16
C PRO A 129 52.70 36.57 -7.66
N CYS A 130 51.88 37.37 -8.34
CA CYS A 130 51.89 37.42 -9.79
C CYS A 130 53.35 37.70 -10.22
N SER A 131 54.06 36.68 -10.71
CA SER A 131 55.31 36.88 -11.45
C SER A 131 55.09 37.68 -12.75
N SER A 132 53.82 37.96 -13.09
CA SER A 132 53.39 38.95 -14.08
C SER A 132 53.51 40.40 -13.58
N GLY A 133 54.16 40.65 -12.43
CA GLY A 133 54.68 41.97 -12.12
C GLY A 133 55.65 42.37 -13.23
N THR A 134 55.14 43.11 -14.21
CA THR A 134 55.85 43.85 -15.25
C THR A 134 56.90 44.75 -14.60
N ALA A 135 58.04 44.18 -14.24
CA ALA A 135 59.30 44.90 -14.35
C ALA A 135 59.75 44.73 -15.81
N PRO A 136 60.12 45.81 -16.53
CA PRO A 136 60.63 45.69 -17.89
C PRO A 136 61.85 44.75 -17.84
N GLU A 137 61.86 43.68 -18.62
CA GLU A 137 63.09 42.91 -18.80
C GLU A 137 64.15 43.86 -19.37
N ALA A 138 65.39 43.73 -18.91
CA ALA A 138 66.50 44.59 -19.32
C ALA A 138 66.69 44.62 -20.85
N ASP A 139 66.17 43.63 -21.57
CA ASP A 139 66.19 43.52 -23.02
C ASP A 139 65.14 44.41 -23.73
N GLU A 140 64.05 44.83 -23.07
CA GLU A 140 63.09 45.82 -23.64
C GLU A 140 63.72 47.22 -23.80
N LEU A 141 64.67 47.56 -22.93
CA LEU A 141 65.41 48.84 -22.99
C LEU A 141 66.35 48.93 -24.21
N VAL A 142 66.67 47.81 -24.85
CA VAL A 142 67.51 47.77 -26.06
C VAL A 142 66.65 48.00 -27.32
N ILE A 143 65.37 47.65 -27.28
CA ILE A 143 64.46 47.68 -28.44
C ILE A 143 63.84 49.09 -28.64
N ASP A 144 63.69 49.88 -27.59
CA ASP A 144 63.24 51.30 -27.66
C ASP A 144 64.22 52.27 -26.98
N PRO A 145 65.38 52.57 -27.61
CA PRO A 145 66.39 53.47 -27.06
C PRO A 145 65.95 54.95 -27.01
N ASN A 146 64.92 55.34 -27.77
CA ASN A 146 64.41 56.71 -27.81
C ASN A 146 63.22 56.95 -26.87
N GLY A 147 62.65 55.90 -26.30
CA GLY A 147 61.53 55.98 -25.35
C GLY A 147 60.22 56.41 -26.01
N GLU A 148 60.00 56.07 -27.27
CA GLU A 148 58.75 56.37 -27.98
C GLU A 148 57.55 55.63 -27.37
N TYR A 149 57.80 54.48 -26.74
CA TYR A 149 56.82 53.65 -26.04
C TYR A 149 56.83 53.85 -24.51
N LYS A 150 57.53 54.86 -23.99
CA LYS A 150 57.72 55.14 -22.55
C LYS A 150 56.42 55.42 -21.76
N GLY A 151 55.29 55.59 -22.46
CA GLY A 151 53.94 55.68 -21.87
C GLY A 151 53.00 54.52 -22.24
N PHE A 152 53.42 53.62 -23.12
CA PHE A 152 52.67 52.42 -23.50
C PHE A 152 53.19 51.24 -22.69
N THR A 153 52.50 50.91 -21.60
CA THR A 153 52.78 49.66 -20.89
C THR A 153 52.56 48.50 -21.86
N ARG A 154 53.45 47.49 -21.92
CA ARG A 154 53.25 46.24 -22.70
C ARG A 154 51.87 45.62 -22.47
N ALA A 155 51.31 45.84 -21.28
CA ALA A 155 49.95 45.46 -20.91
C ALA A 155 48.85 46.07 -21.78
N ALA A 156 49.02 47.28 -22.33
CA ALA A 156 47.99 47.97 -23.11
C ALA A 156 47.79 47.35 -24.52
N PRO A 157 48.84 47.09 -25.33
CA PRO A 157 48.70 46.31 -26.56
C PRO A 157 48.19 44.89 -26.31
N VAL A 158 48.67 44.21 -25.27
CA VAL A 158 48.23 42.85 -24.91
C VAL A 158 46.75 42.84 -24.53
N SER A 159 46.28 43.79 -23.71
CA SER A 159 44.86 43.93 -23.38
C SER A 159 44.02 44.21 -24.62
N ARG A 160 44.53 45.03 -25.54
CA ARG A 160 43.84 45.32 -26.80
C ARG A 160 43.75 44.09 -27.72
N ILE A 161 44.79 43.26 -27.75
CA ILE A 161 44.78 41.99 -28.48
C ILE A 161 43.71 41.07 -27.91
N PHE A 162 43.70 40.83 -26.58
CA PHE A 162 42.67 39.98 -25.96
C PHE A 162 41.24 40.52 -26.14
N GLU A 163 41.04 41.84 -26.05
CA GLU A 163 39.74 42.46 -26.34
C GLU A 163 39.29 42.27 -27.79
N LEU A 164 40.22 42.38 -28.74
CA LEU A 164 39.94 42.20 -30.16
C LEU A 164 39.66 40.73 -30.47
N GLU A 165 40.50 39.81 -29.98
CA GLU A 165 40.30 38.37 -30.11
C GLU A 165 38.96 37.91 -29.52
N GLY A 166 38.59 38.42 -28.34
CA GLY A 166 37.29 38.12 -27.74
C GLY A 166 36.11 38.58 -28.60
N LYS A 167 36.18 39.81 -29.14
CA LYS A 167 35.14 40.34 -30.04
C LYS A 167 35.06 39.55 -31.33
N GLU A 168 36.19 39.18 -31.92
CA GLU A 168 36.23 38.37 -33.14
C GLU A 168 35.68 36.97 -32.89
N LEU A 169 35.98 36.37 -31.75
CA LEU A 169 35.44 35.07 -31.35
C LEU A 169 33.92 35.12 -31.15
N ASP A 170 33.41 36.16 -30.48
CA ASP A 170 31.96 36.36 -30.29
C ASP A 170 31.23 36.55 -31.63
N VAL A 171 31.82 37.33 -32.55
CA VAL A 171 31.27 37.53 -33.90
C VAL A 171 31.30 36.22 -34.70
N ALA A 172 32.40 35.47 -34.65
CA ALA A 172 32.52 34.18 -35.33
C ALA A 172 31.50 33.16 -34.79
N LYS A 173 31.35 33.09 -33.46
CA LYS A 173 30.37 32.24 -32.79
C LYS A 173 28.94 32.62 -33.18
N SER A 174 28.60 33.91 -33.14
CA SER A 174 27.28 34.37 -33.56
C SER A 174 27.00 34.09 -35.05
N SER A 175 28.01 34.23 -35.91
CA SER A 175 27.90 33.88 -37.33
C SER A 175 27.70 32.38 -37.54
N PHE A 176 28.39 31.54 -36.76
CA PHE A 176 28.21 30.09 -36.78
C PHE A 176 26.81 29.69 -36.29
N ASP A 177 26.39 30.20 -35.13
CA ASP A 177 25.06 29.94 -34.55
C ASP A 177 23.94 30.35 -35.53
N ASN A 178 24.11 31.49 -36.23
CA ASN A 178 23.19 31.94 -37.27
C ASN A 178 23.17 31.03 -38.50
N ALA A 179 24.34 30.56 -38.98
CA ALA A 179 24.43 29.63 -40.11
C ALA A 179 23.78 28.28 -39.77
N VAL A 180 24.02 27.77 -38.56
CA VAL A 180 23.37 26.56 -38.03
C VAL A 180 21.85 26.74 -37.99
N ALA A 181 21.37 27.87 -37.46
CA ALA A 181 19.94 28.16 -37.41
C ALA A 181 19.29 28.19 -38.81
N GLN A 182 19.95 28.79 -39.80
CA GLN A 182 19.48 28.79 -41.19
C GLN A 182 19.44 27.37 -41.79
N LEU A 183 20.47 26.56 -41.54
CA LEU A 183 20.52 25.16 -41.97
C LEU A 183 19.41 24.31 -41.36
N LEU A 184 19.10 24.50 -40.07
CA LEU A 184 18.01 23.82 -39.38
C LEU A 184 16.63 24.22 -39.94
N VAL A 185 16.42 25.50 -40.28
CA VAL A 185 15.18 25.98 -40.91
C VAL A 185 14.98 25.38 -42.30
N LEU A 186 16.06 25.26 -43.09
CA LEU A 186 16.00 24.70 -44.44
C LEU A 186 15.89 23.17 -44.45
N ASN A 187 16.34 22.50 -43.38
CA ASN A 187 16.39 21.03 -43.27
C ASN A 187 15.72 20.54 -41.97
N PRO A 188 14.38 20.62 -41.83
CA PRO A 188 13.63 20.36 -40.59
C PRO A 188 13.58 18.88 -40.13
N GLY A 189 14.52 18.04 -40.57
CA GLY A 189 14.61 16.63 -40.17
C GLY A 189 16.05 16.09 -40.14
N VAL A 190 17.06 16.97 -40.21
CA VAL A 190 18.48 16.60 -40.16
C VAL A 190 19.03 17.07 -38.82
N ASP A 191 19.65 16.15 -38.08
CA ASP A 191 20.31 16.44 -36.81
C ASP A 191 21.77 16.83 -37.09
N LEU A 192 22.14 18.06 -36.80
CA LEU A 192 23.49 18.59 -37.05
C LEU A 192 24.36 18.38 -35.82
N VAL A 193 25.52 17.75 -35.99
CA VAL A 193 26.54 17.66 -34.93
C VAL A 193 27.27 19.00 -34.85
N VAL A 194 27.04 19.73 -33.77
CA VAL A 194 27.57 21.10 -33.55
C VAL A 194 28.57 21.20 -32.39
N GLU A 195 28.83 20.11 -31.67
CA GLU A 195 29.91 20.05 -30.66
C GLU A 195 31.25 19.69 -31.32
N GLY A 196 32.22 20.59 -31.17
CA GLY A 196 33.61 20.46 -31.60
C GLY A 196 34.53 21.37 -30.79
#